data_AF-A0A9N8ENB6-F1
#
_entry.id   AF-A0A9N8ENB6-F1
#
_cell.length_a   1.000
_cell.length_b   1.000
_cell.length_c   1.000
_cell.angle_alpha   90.00
_cell.angle_beta   90.00
_cell.angle_gamma   90.00
#
_symmetry.space_group_name_H-M   'P 1'
#
loop_
_entity.id
_entity.type
_entity.pdbx_description
1 polymer ?
#
loop_
_entity_poly.entity_id
_entity_poly.type
_entity_poly.pdbx_seq_one_letter_code
_entity_poly.pdbx_strand_id
1 'polypeptide(L)'
;MTEMEQPTTHLTMIICDIIVPVHNAEATLEETIRSAMRQVIPAHLIPAFQDITLVIQVCCFDDGSTDSSWDILTRLQKEYHTQKLETDTTTPDQKDTNIPIDATLLIAKSKDGTGRGAGYARNRAAELSGKHATNEQNPANRFLCLLDSDDLMHETRVAEQCSALLALPPQERHRTLLGCQIVRDPPDSTWHYCQWANGLTDERLWLEKFREVTVLQPTWMLCMSRFQELRGYIEPDQSSTTSSSTNNILRLVHPTFDTPESLRLAEDLRFFHAHLHARGLLRLHRPDVPLVTYRHRANQSQSSQTSRKLLLHLRALAFEKCVLSNYQSDNAWSTNNPHKGSFVVWGAGRDGKDFVKALSEPCRKRVYCFVDVDSKKIEQGFYVNKNLKIPIVHFSLLAKDAETQRQLLQGVSFGKIDKGKPKDVPERKKHKSDVNKQQSGSVETPMAMSPAVAKVVDVSCFPELPVVVCVALYRTNGALENNVKSISREEGVDLWHFN
;
A
#
# COMPACT_ATOMS: atom_id res chain seq x y z
N MET A 1 33.51 -52.35 12.48
CA MET A 1 32.12 -51.86 12.42
C MET A 1 32.17 -50.39 12.76
N THR A 2 32.21 -49.54 11.74
CA THR A 2 32.04 -48.09 11.88
C THR A 2 30.57 -47.83 12.15
N GLU A 3 30.26 -47.34 13.36
CA GLU A 3 28.94 -46.79 13.68
C GLU A 3 28.66 -45.65 12.71
N MET A 4 27.64 -45.83 11.87
CA MET A 4 27.06 -44.72 11.13
C MET A 4 26.24 -43.90 12.14
N GLU A 5 26.75 -42.73 12.53
CA GLU A 5 25.94 -41.70 13.17
C GLU A 5 24.74 -41.43 12.26
N GLN A 6 23.54 -41.73 12.76
CA GLN A 6 22.31 -41.30 12.11
C GLN A 6 22.26 -39.76 12.18
N PRO A 7 22.01 -39.05 11.07
CA PRO A 7 21.86 -37.61 11.12
C PRO A 7 20.63 -37.27 11.94
N THR A 8 20.82 -36.65 13.10
CA THR A 8 19.74 -35.98 13.84
C THR A 8 19.18 -34.88 12.94
N THR A 9 18.02 -35.14 12.34
CA THR A 9 17.27 -34.14 11.58
C THR A 9 16.80 -33.06 12.54
N HIS A 10 17.54 -31.96 12.61
CA HIS A 10 17.13 -30.79 13.37
C HIS A 10 15.93 -30.15 12.66
N LEU A 11 14.72 -30.37 13.21
CA LEU A 11 13.51 -29.67 12.76
C LEU A 11 13.70 -28.16 12.95
N THR A 12 13.45 -27.40 11.88
CA THR A 12 13.50 -25.94 11.95
C THR A 12 12.21 -25.43 12.55
N MET A 13 12.27 -24.78 13.71
CA MET A 13 11.09 -24.13 14.29
C MET A 13 10.86 -22.78 13.61
N ILE A 14 9.64 -22.57 13.09
CA ILE A 14 9.15 -21.31 12.56
C ILE A 14 8.01 -20.81 13.46
N ILE A 15 8.09 -19.55 13.88
CA ILE A 15 7.04 -18.91 14.67
C ILE A 15 6.35 -17.85 13.82
N CYS A 16 5.03 -17.93 13.73
CA CYS A 16 4.19 -16.89 13.14
C CYS A 16 3.41 -16.17 14.25
N ASP A 17 3.77 -14.91 14.50
CA ASP A 17 3.00 -14.05 15.40
C ASP A 17 1.88 -13.37 14.60
N ILE A 18 0.63 -13.74 14.87
CA ILE A 18 -0.54 -13.05 14.31
C ILE A 18 -0.81 -11.82 15.18
N ILE A 19 -0.65 -10.63 14.62
CA ILE A 19 -0.75 -9.36 15.33
C ILE A 19 -2.14 -8.77 15.15
N VAL A 20 -2.89 -8.69 16.26
CA VAL A 20 -4.27 -8.18 16.27
C VAL A 20 -4.36 -6.93 17.17
N PRO A 21 -4.47 -5.72 16.58
CA PRO A 21 -4.78 -4.52 17.33
C PRO A 21 -6.28 -4.48 17.67
N VAL A 22 -6.61 -4.36 18.95
CA VAL A 22 -8.00 -4.39 19.42
C VAL A 22 -8.38 -3.03 19.99
N HIS A 23 -9.44 -2.43 19.46
CA HIS A 23 -10.08 -1.26 20.06
C HIS A 23 -11.55 -1.24 19.65
N ASN A 24 -12.44 -1.44 20.61
CA ASN A 24 -13.89 -1.42 20.40
C ASN A 24 -14.38 -2.36 19.27
N ALA A 25 -13.97 -3.63 19.34
CA ALA A 25 -14.21 -4.63 18.32
C ALA A 25 -15.21 -5.73 18.77
N GLU A 26 -16.00 -5.51 19.81
CA GLU A 26 -16.87 -6.52 20.44
C GLU A 26 -17.68 -7.35 19.43
N ALA A 27 -18.28 -6.68 18.43
CA ALA A 27 -19.15 -7.31 17.45
C ALA A 27 -18.44 -8.27 16.46
N THR A 28 -17.11 -8.22 16.36
CA THR A 28 -16.35 -8.99 15.35
C THR A 28 -15.18 -9.77 15.91
N LEU A 29 -14.68 -9.37 17.08
CA LEU A 29 -13.44 -9.86 17.65
C LEU A 29 -13.46 -11.38 17.87
N GLU A 30 -14.56 -11.94 18.37
CA GLU A 30 -14.62 -13.39 18.62
C GLU A 30 -14.39 -14.20 17.35
N GLU A 31 -15.06 -13.82 16.26
CA GLU A 31 -14.91 -14.45 14.96
C GLU A 31 -13.48 -14.28 14.41
N THR A 32 -12.92 -13.08 14.56
CA THR A 32 -11.54 -12.77 14.17
C THR A 32 -10.55 -13.70 14.88
N ILE A 33 -10.61 -13.79 16.22
CA ILE A 33 -9.69 -14.62 17.01
C ILE A 33 -9.90 -16.11 16.73
N ARG A 34 -11.15 -16.57 16.58
CA ARG A 34 -11.43 -17.97 16.19
C ARG A 34 -10.92 -18.31 14.80
N SER A 35 -10.89 -17.36 13.86
CA SER A 35 -10.26 -17.56 12.55
C SER A 35 -8.74 -17.64 12.68
N ALA A 36 -8.14 -16.84 13.57
CA ALA A 36 -6.70 -16.81 13.82
C ALA A 36 -6.15 -18.05 14.53
N MET A 37 -6.94 -18.62 15.44
CA MET A 37 -6.57 -19.83 16.17
C MET A 37 -6.77 -21.11 15.35
N ARG A 38 -7.63 -21.08 14.33
CA ARG A 38 -7.92 -22.23 13.45
C ARG A 38 -7.15 -22.10 12.14
N GLN A 39 -5.87 -22.50 12.18
CA GLN A 39 -5.00 -22.51 11.02
C GLN A 39 -4.47 -23.92 10.77
N VAL A 40 -4.29 -24.26 9.50
CA VAL A 40 -3.87 -25.58 9.04
C VAL A 40 -2.80 -25.50 7.95
N ILE A 41 -1.97 -26.53 7.86
CA ILE A 41 -1.13 -26.79 6.70
C ILE A 41 -1.98 -27.60 5.71
N PRO A 42 -2.33 -27.04 4.54
CA PRO A 42 -3.11 -27.78 3.55
C PRO A 42 -2.29 -28.90 2.94
N ALA A 43 -2.96 -29.95 2.46
CA ALA A 43 -2.32 -31.18 1.95
C ALA A 43 -1.18 -30.91 0.94
N HIS A 44 -1.36 -29.92 0.06
CA HIS A 44 -0.38 -29.57 -0.98
C HIS A 44 0.89 -28.88 -0.45
N LEU A 45 0.86 -28.34 0.78
CA LEU A 45 2.02 -27.72 1.43
C LEU A 45 2.74 -28.65 2.42
N ILE A 46 2.18 -29.83 2.74
CA ILE A 46 2.82 -30.80 3.65
C ILE A 46 4.30 -31.06 3.28
N PRO A 47 4.67 -31.27 2.00
CA PRO A 47 6.08 -31.46 1.64
C PRO A 47 6.98 -30.27 1.98
N ALA A 48 6.46 -29.04 1.89
CA ALA A 48 7.22 -27.82 2.22
C ALA A 48 7.48 -27.66 3.73
N PHE A 49 6.73 -28.37 4.57
CA PHE A 49 6.83 -28.31 6.02
C PHE A 49 7.36 -29.60 6.66
N GLN A 50 7.85 -30.57 5.88
CA GLN A 50 8.30 -31.87 6.41
C GLN A 50 9.40 -31.75 7.49
N ASP A 51 10.29 -30.76 7.35
CA ASP A 51 11.42 -30.50 8.24
C ASP A 51 11.20 -29.23 9.09
N ILE A 52 9.96 -28.73 9.14
CA ILE A 52 9.60 -27.47 9.78
C ILE A 52 8.49 -27.68 10.81
N THR A 53 8.76 -27.27 12.04
CA THR A 53 7.71 -27.13 13.05
C THR A 53 7.18 -25.70 13.00
N LEU A 54 5.99 -25.51 12.46
CA LEU A 54 5.30 -24.22 12.42
C LEU A 54 4.43 -24.06 13.67
N VAL A 55 4.58 -22.94 14.38
CA VAL A 55 3.80 -22.60 15.58
C VAL A 55 3.24 -21.19 15.44
N ILE A 56 2.02 -20.98 15.92
CA ILE A 56 1.32 -19.70 15.89
C ILE A 56 1.22 -19.09 17.28
N GLN A 57 1.44 -17.78 17.35
CA GLN A 57 1.11 -16.96 18.51
C GLN A 57 0.13 -15.88 18.08
N VAL A 58 -1.12 -15.96 18.53
CA VAL A 58 -2.11 -14.89 18.29
C VAL A 58 -1.92 -13.84 19.35
N CYS A 59 -1.29 -12.72 18.99
CA CYS A 59 -0.93 -11.63 19.89
C CYS A 59 -1.94 -10.49 19.78
N CYS A 60 -2.79 -10.36 20.81
CA CYS A 60 -3.82 -9.34 20.89
C CYS A 60 -3.42 -8.26 21.89
N PHE A 61 -3.47 -6.99 21.46
CA PHE A 61 -3.33 -5.86 22.37
C PHE A 61 -4.59 -5.01 22.35
N ASP A 62 -5.27 -4.92 23.49
CA ASP A 62 -6.41 -4.04 23.70
C ASP A 62 -5.93 -2.61 24.01
N ASP A 63 -6.18 -1.71 23.07
CA ASP A 63 -5.78 -0.31 23.12
C ASP A 63 -6.88 0.55 23.74
N GLY A 64 -7.32 0.19 24.94
CA GLY A 64 -8.28 0.96 25.71
C GLY A 64 -9.70 0.85 25.16
N SER A 65 -10.17 -0.37 24.89
CA SER A 65 -11.57 -0.60 24.53
C SER A 65 -12.49 -0.20 25.70
N THR A 66 -13.65 0.34 25.34
CA THR A 66 -14.74 0.70 26.25
C THR A 66 -15.93 -0.24 26.16
N ASP A 67 -15.91 -1.18 25.21
CA ASP A 67 -16.89 -2.24 25.01
C ASP A 67 -16.43 -3.58 25.61
N SER A 68 -17.12 -4.69 25.34
CA SER A 68 -16.76 -6.01 25.89
C SER A 68 -15.58 -6.72 25.17
N SER A 69 -14.78 -6.02 24.36
CA SER A 69 -13.62 -6.61 23.67
C SER A 69 -12.65 -7.33 24.62
N TRP A 70 -12.31 -6.72 25.75
CA TRP A 70 -11.39 -7.32 26.72
C TRP A 70 -11.97 -8.58 27.39
N ASP A 71 -13.28 -8.59 27.67
CA ASP A 71 -13.96 -9.74 28.27
C ASP A 71 -13.99 -10.93 27.29
N ILE A 72 -14.21 -10.65 26.00
CA ILE A 72 -14.12 -11.65 24.93
C ILE A 72 -12.71 -12.25 24.88
N LEU A 73 -11.66 -11.42 24.86
CA LEU A 73 -10.27 -11.90 24.83
C LEU A 73 -9.94 -12.79 26.03
N THR A 74 -10.35 -12.38 27.23
CA THR A 74 -10.08 -13.12 28.47
C THR A 74 -10.81 -14.47 28.48
N ARG A 75 -12.08 -14.49 28.04
CA ARG A 75 -12.86 -15.71 27.90
C ARG A 75 -12.23 -16.68 26.90
N LEU A 76 -11.87 -16.19 25.71
CA LEU A 76 -11.25 -17.01 24.67
C LEU A 76 -9.88 -17.55 25.11
N GLN A 77 -9.07 -16.75 25.80
CA GLN A 77 -7.78 -17.21 26.31
C GLN A 77 -7.95 -18.37 27.30
N LYS A 78 -8.93 -18.27 28.20
CA LYS A 78 -9.27 -19.37 29.11
C LYS A 78 -9.75 -20.60 28.36
N GLU A 79 -10.65 -20.42 27.39
CA GLU A 79 -11.18 -21.50 26.54
C GLU A 79 -10.06 -22.29 25.86
N TYR A 80 -9.15 -21.61 25.14
CA TYR A 80 -8.04 -22.27 24.44
C TYR A 80 -6.98 -22.85 25.39
N HIS A 81 -6.77 -22.23 26.55
CA HIS A 81 -5.87 -22.79 27.56
C HIS A 81 -6.43 -24.11 28.11
N THR A 82 -7.73 -24.19 28.40
CA THR A 82 -8.39 -25.41 28.84
C THR A 82 -8.38 -26.49 27.76
N GLN A 83 -8.72 -26.15 26.51
CA GLN A 83 -8.68 -27.11 25.39
C GLN A 83 -7.29 -27.71 25.20
N LYS A 84 -6.23 -26.91 25.30
CA LYS A 84 -4.84 -27.38 25.15
C LYS A 84 -4.42 -28.38 26.23
N LEU A 85 -5.01 -28.32 27.43
CA LEU A 85 -4.79 -29.30 28.50
C LEU A 85 -5.57 -30.60 28.30
N GLU A 86 -6.68 -30.56 27.54
CA GLU A 86 -7.55 -31.73 27.30
C GLU A 86 -7.12 -32.53 26.06
N THR A 87 -6.54 -31.89 25.04
CA THR A 87 -6.16 -32.50 23.76
C THR A 87 -4.98 -33.47 23.80
N ASP A 88 -4.38 -33.72 24.97
CA ASP A 88 -3.29 -34.71 25.14
C ASP A 88 -3.76 -36.18 25.10
N THR A 89 -5.03 -36.45 24.76
CA THR A 89 -5.65 -37.78 24.88
C THR A 89 -6.49 -38.26 23.69
N THR A 90 -6.54 -37.55 22.57
CA THR A 90 -7.39 -37.94 21.41
C THR A 90 -6.62 -38.03 20.11
N THR A 91 -6.72 -39.21 19.48
CA THR A 91 -6.21 -39.51 18.14
C THR A 91 -6.99 -38.73 17.07
N PRO A 92 -6.32 -38.08 16.10
CA PRO A 92 -7.00 -37.35 15.03
C PRO A 92 -7.87 -38.27 14.17
N ASP A 93 -9.05 -37.78 13.80
CA ASP A 93 -9.94 -38.43 12.85
C ASP A 93 -9.30 -38.43 11.45
N GLN A 94 -9.01 -39.61 10.89
CA GLN A 94 -8.22 -39.84 9.66
C GLN A 94 -8.82 -39.31 8.35
N LYS A 95 -9.86 -38.46 8.39
CA LYS A 95 -10.55 -37.97 7.18
C LYS A 95 -10.05 -36.61 6.69
N ASP A 96 -9.42 -35.81 7.54
CA ASP A 96 -8.91 -34.51 7.11
C ASP A 96 -7.45 -34.64 6.67
N THR A 97 -7.17 -34.25 5.43
CA THR A 97 -5.81 -34.27 4.87
C THR A 97 -4.97 -33.08 5.32
N ASN A 98 -5.57 -32.11 6.01
CA ASN A 98 -4.89 -30.92 6.51
C ASN A 98 -4.32 -31.15 7.91
N ILE A 99 -3.16 -30.55 8.20
CA ILE A 99 -2.49 -30.68 9.51
C ILE A 99 -2.77 -29.42 10.34
N PRO A 100 -3.44 -29.51 11.50
CA PRO A 100 -3.62 -28.37 12.40
C PRO A 100 -2.28 -27.80 12.87
N ILE A 101 -2.18 -26.47 12.94
CA ILE A 101 -0.99 -25.76 13.44
C ILE A 101 -1.21 -25.44 14.93
N ASP A 102 -0.24 -25.76 15.79
CA ASP A 102 -0.33 -25.39 17.21
C ASP A 102 -0.38 -23.86 17.37
N ALA A 103 -1.38 -23.37 18.08
CA ALA A 103 -1.66 -21.96 18.25
C ALA A 103 -1.85 -21.61 19.74
N THR A 104 -1.33 -20.45 20.14
CA THR A 104 -1.50 -19.93 21.51
C THR A 104 -1.99 -18.49 21.49
N LEU A 105 -3.00 -18.17 22.30
CA LEU A 105 -3.54 -16.81 22.43
C LEU A 105 -2.83 -16.03 23.54
N LEU A 106 -2.12 -14.98 23.16
CA LEU A 106 -1.44 -14.04 24.04
C LEU A 106 -2.19 -12.71 24.05
N ILE A 107 -2.57 -12.23 25.23
CA ILE A 107 -3.36 -10.99 25.38
C ILE A 107 -2.68 -10.01 26.33
N ALA A 108 -2.79 -8.73 26.03
CA ALA A 108 -2.50 -7.64 26.96
C ALA A 108 -3.42 -6.45 26.67
N LYS A 109 -3.43 -5.48 27.59
CA LYS A 109 -4.20 -4.25 27.43
C LYS A 109 -3.43 -3.02 27.89
N SER A 110 -3.87 -1.86 27.41
CA SER A 110 -3.47 -0.55 27.90
C SER A 110 -3.71 -0.44 29.41
N LYS A 111 -2.69 -0.01 30.16
CA LYS A 111 -2.75 0.07 31.64
C LYS A 111 -3.62 1.21 32.14
N ASP A 112 -3.68 2.29 31.39
CA ASP A 112 -4.44 3.50 31.72
C ASP A 112 -5.77 3.59 30.95
N GLY A 113 -6.13 2.54 30.20
CA GLY A 113 -7.34 2.50 29.38
C GLY A 113 -7.35 3.53 28.24
N THR A 114 -6.22 4.19 27.96
CA THR A 114 -6.16 5.21 26.91
C THR A 114 -5.76 4.58 25.59
N GLY A 115 -6.59 4.81 24.56
CA GLY A 115 -6.31 4.42 23.19
C GLY A 115 -5.29 5.34 22.53
N ARG A 116 -4.26 4.74 21.92
CA ARG A 116 -3.13 5.42 21.27
C ARG A 116 -3.07 5.17 19.77
N GLY A 117 -3.99 4.37 19.23
CA GLY A 117 -4.16 4.08 17.82
C GLY A 117 -3.61 2.70 17.44
N ALA A 118 -4.07 2.19 16.29
CA ALA A 118 -3.77 0.83 15.85
C ALA A 118 -2.27 0.57 15.65
N GLY A 119 -1.49 1.57 15.20
CA GLY A 119 -0.03 1.46 15.11
C GLY A 119 0.64 1.17 16.46
N TYR A 120 0.21 1.85 17.53
CA TYR A 120 0.68 1.60 18.89
C TYR A 120 0.28 0.19 19.35
N ALA A 121 -0.98 -0.18 19.15
CA ALA A 121 -1.48 -1.50 19.51
C ALA A 121 -0.72 -2.64 18.81
N ARG A 122 -0.42 -2.48 17.51
CA ARG A 122 0.40 -3.44 16.74
C ARG A 122 1.82 -3.56 17.27
N ASN A 123 2.47 -2.44 17.64
CA ASN A 123 3.80 -2.46 18.26
C ASN A 123 3.77 -3.23 19.59
N ARG A 124 2.80 -2.94 20.47
CA ARG A 124 2.66 -3.62 21.76
C ARG A 124 2.29 -5.11 21.61
N ALA A 125 1.45 -5.46 20.64
CA ALA A 125 1.13 -6.86 20.33
C ALA A 125 2.38 -7.63 19.85
N ALA A 126 3.20 -7.04 18.98
CA ALA A 126 4.46 -7.65 18.52
C ALA A 126 5.49 -7.86 19.65
N GLU A 127 5.37 -7.13 20.78
CA GLU A 127 6.23 -7.30 21.95
C GLU A 127 5.78 -8.44 22.89
N LEU A 128 4.52 -8.89 22.81
CA LEU A 128 4.00 -9.97 23.66
C LEU A 128 4.75 -11.28 23.43
N SER A 129 5.01 -11.54 22.16
CA SER A 129 5.64 -12.73 21.66
C SER A 129 7.13 -12.84 22.07
N GLY A 130 7.79 -11.69 22.28
CA GLY A 130 9.17 -11.59 22.78
C GLY A 130 9.35 -11.97 24.25
N LYS A 131 8.29 -11.87 25.07
CA LYS A 131 8.32 -12.31 26.48
C LYS A 131 8.38 -13.83 26.65
N HIS A 132 8.07 -14.57 25.57
CA HIS A 132 8.01 -16.03 25.55
C HIS A 132 9.07 -16.66 24.62
N ALA A 133 9.96 -15.85 24.03
CA ALA A 133 11.03 -16.34 23.16
C ALA A 133 12.27 -16.74 23.97
N THR A 134 12.84 -17.91 23.69
CA THR A 134 14.16 -18.30 24.20
C THR A 134 15.24 -17.55 23.40
N ASN A 135 16.34 -17.16 24.06
CA ASN A 135 17.45 -16.40 23.46
C ASN A 135 18.16 -17.08 22.25
N GLU A 136 17.75 -18.29 21.88
CA GLU A 136 18.38 -19.13 20.85
C GLU A 136 17.67 -19.09 19.49
N GLN A 137 16.53 -18.41 19.37
CA GLN A 137 15.75 -18.42 18.12
C GLN A 137 16.34 -17.46 17.06
N ASN A 138 16.63 -18.00 15.87
CA ASN A 138 17.04 -17.20 14.71
C ASN A 138 15.94 -16.18 14.34
N PRO A 139 16.19 -14.86 14.38
CA PRO A 139 15.19 -13.85 14.04
C PRO A 139 14.62 -13.96 12.63
N ALA A 140 15.34 -14.62 11.71
CA ALA A 140 14.90 -14.88 10.34
C ALA A 140 13.84 -16.00 10.23
N ASN A 141 13.62 -16.75 11.31
CA ASN A 141 12.65 -17.84 11.42
C ASN A 141 11.36 -17.41 12.14
N ARG A 142 11.17 -16.09 12.30
CA ARG A 142 10.00 -15.51 12.94
C ARG A 142 9.31 -14.52 11.99
N PHE A 143 8.03 -14.76 11.75
CA PHE A 143 7.20 -13.93 10.89
C PHE A 143 6.12 -13.21 11.72
N LEU A 144 5.85 -11.97 11.35
CA LEU A 144 4.67 -11.23 11.77
C LEU A 144 3.61 -11.37 10.69
N CYS A 145 2.38 -11.71 11.07
CA CYS A 145 1.22 -11.79 10.20
C CYS A 145 0.16 -10.82 10.73
N LEU A 146 -0.15 -9.76 9.99
CA LEU A 146 -1.05 -8.72 10.48
C LEU A 146 -2.51 -9.09 10.19
N LEU A 147 -3.39 -8.81 11.14
CA LEU A 147 -4.83 -9.04 11.02
C LEU A 147 -5.59 -7.97 11.81
N ASP A 148 -6.51 -7.27 11.18
CA ASP A 148 -7.35 -6.29 11.88
C ASP A 148 -8.42 -7.00 12.73
N SER A 149 -8.80 -6.40 13.87
CA SER A 149 -9.74 -6.99 14.82
C SER A 149 -11.16 -7.16 14.28
N ASP A 150 -11.44 -6.59 13.13
CA ASP A 150 -12.69 -6.71 12.39
C ASP A 150 -12.55 -7.46 11.06
N ASP A 151 -11.48 -8.23 10.82
CA ASP A 151 -11.30 -9.05 9.63
C ASP A 151 -11.28 -10.55 9.94
N LEU A 152 -11.33 -11.41 8.91
CA LEU A 152 -11.21 -12.86 9.08
C LEU A 152 -10.04 -13.39 8.26
N MET A 153 -9.23 -14.25 8.86
CA MET A 153 -8.23 -14.99 8.11
C MET A 153 -8.76 -16.37 7.69
N HIS A 154 -8.44 -16.79 6.48
CA HIS A 154 -8.83 -18.13 5.99
C HIS A 154 -7.86 -19.17 6.54
N GLU A 155 -8.32 -20.42 6.69
CA GLU A 155 -7.64 -21.46 7.47
C GLU A 155 -6.23 -21.82 7.00
N THR A 156 -5.89 -21.60 5.72
CA THR A 156 -4.57 -21.91 5.16
C THR A 156 -3.61 -20.73 5.14
N ARG A 157 -4.05 -19.52 5.53
CA ARG A 157 -3.30 -18.28 5.28
C ARG A 157 -1.89 -18.31 5.85
N VAL A 158 -1.73 -18.76 7.11
CA VAL A 158 -0.41 -18.81 7.74
C VAL A 158 0.53 -19.73 6.96
N ALA A 159 0.10 -20.95 6.65
CA ALA A 159 0.93 -21.92 5.93
C ALA A 159 1.31 -21.42 4.53
N GLU A 160 0.35 -20.86 3.80
CA GLU A 160 0.51 -20.31 2.46
C GLU A 160 1.54 -19.18 2.40
N GLN A 161 1.36 -18.14 3.23
CA GLN A 161 2.28 -16.99 3.24
C GLN A 161 3.64 -17.35 3.86
N CYS A 162 3.69 -18.24 4.86
CA CYS A 162 4.96 -18.72 5.42
C CYS A 162 5.75 -19.49 4.36
N SER A 163 5.11 -20.43 3.65
CA SER A 163 5.73 -21.19 2.56
C SER A 163 6.29 -20.25 1.48
N ALA A 164 5.49 -19.27 1.05
CA ALA A 164 5.92 -18.27 0.08
C ALA A 164 7.15 -17.45 0.53
N LEU A 165 7.21 -17.05 1.81
CA LEU A 165 8.39 -16.36 2.36
C LEU A 165 9.60 -17.29 2.49
N LEU A 166 9.40 -18.54 2.92
CA LEU A 166 10.46 -19.53 3.10
C LEU A 166 11.11 -19.94 1.77
N ALA A 167 10.37 -19.87 0.66
CA ALA A 167 10.88 -20.10 -0.68
C ALA A 167 11.83 -18.99 -1.19
N LEU A 168 11.85 -17.82 -0.55
CA LEU A 168 12.72 -16.71 -0.94
C LEU A 168 14.14 -16.88 -0.35
N PRO A 169 15.18 -16.40 -1.07
CA PRO A 169 16.52 -16.28 -0.48
C PRO A 169 16.49 -15.49 0.83
N PRO A 170 17.29 -15.82 1.86
CA PRO A 170 17.20 -15.19 3.18
C PRO A 170 17.25 -13.66 3.18
N GLN A 171 18.05 -13.07 2.29
CA GLN A 171 18.19 -11.61 2.14
C GLN A 171 16.94 -10.97 1.53
N GLU A 172 16.31 -11.62 0.55
CA GLU A 172 15.04 -11.15 -0.02
C GLU A 172 13.89 -11.35 0.96
N ARG A 173 13.83 -12.52 1.61
CA ARG A 173 12.86 -12.85 2.65
C ARG A 173 12.84 -11.78 3.74
N HIS A 174 14.01 -11.43 4.27
CA HIS A 174 14.16 -10.36 5.26
C HIS A 174 13.61 -9.01 4.79
N ARG A 175 13.75 -8.68 3.50
CA ARG A 175 13.31 -7.40 2.94
C ARG A 175 11.89 -7.42 2.40
N THR A 176 11.19 -8.55 2.41
CA THR A 176 9.88 -8.68 1.76
C THR A 176 8.74 -8.31 2.71
N LEU A 177 7.85 -7.45 2.23
CA LEU A 177 6.49 -7.29 2.73
C LEU A 177 5.55 -8.06 1.80
N LEU A 178 5.07 -9.21 2.26
CA LEU A 178 4.22 -10.11 1.49
C LEU A 178 2.75 -9.83 1.80
N GLY A 179 1.94 -9.58 0.77
CA GLY A 179 0.48 -9.59 0.88
C GLY A 179 -0.14 -10.88 0.38
N CYS A 180 -1.47 -10.93 0.36
CA CYS A 180 -2.24 -11.99 -0.28
C CYS A 180 -3.54 -11.45 -0.89
N GLN A 181 -4.21 -12.27 -1.70
CA GLN A 181 -5.51 -11.93 -2.24
C GLN A 181 -6.58 -11.89 -1.14
N ILE A 182 -7.53 -10.97 -1.30
CA ILE A 182 -8.65 -10.76 -0.38
C ILE A 182 -10.00 -11.07 -1.03
N VAL A 183 -11.02 -11.30 -0.20
CA VAL A 183 -12.43 -11.12 -0.54
C VAL A 183 -13.04 -10.03 0.32
N ARG A 184 -14.16 -9.46 -0.15
CA ARG A 184 -14.93 -8.47 0.60
C ARG A 184 -16.13 -9.13 1.25
N ASP A 185 -16.50 -8.63 2.42
CA ASP A 185 -17.77 -8.91 3.07
C ASP A 185 -18.43 -7.59 3.52
N PRO A 186 -19.60 -7.22 2.97
CA PRO A 186 -20.31 -7.93 1.89
C PRO A 186 -19.55 -7.85 0.54
N PRO A 187 -19.71 -8.83 -0.38
CA PRO A 187 -18.92 -8.92 -1.62
C PRO A 187 -19.02 -7.73 -2.57
N ASP A 188 -20.13 -6.99 -2.52
CA ASP A 188 -20.39 -5.81 -3.35
C ASP A 188 -19.68 -4.54 -2.83
N SER A 189 -19.20 -4.56 -1.58
CA SER A 189 -18.53 -3.42 -0.98
C SER A 189 -17.20 -3.13 -1.68
N THR A 190 -17.12 -2.00 -2.38
CA THR A 190 -15.91 -1.54 -3.08
C THR A 190 -15.30 -2.61 -4.01
N TRP A 191 -16.14 -3.41 -4.69
CA TRP A 191 -15.68 -4.56 -5.48
C TRP A 191 -14.58 -4.23 -6.51
N HIS A 192 -14.65 -3.04 -7.15
CA HIS A 192 -13.60 -2.56 -8.07
C HIS A 192 -12.24 -2.43 -7.39
N TYR A 193 -12.21 -2.02 -6.12
CA TYR A 193 -10.99 -1.93 -5.32
C TYR A 193 -10.43 -3.30 -5.00
N CYS A 194 -11.28 -4.26 -4.62
CA CYS A 194 -10.88 -5.65 -4.41
C CYS A 194 -10.29 -6.27 -5.69
N GLN A 195 -10.94 -6.06 -6.84
CA GLN A 195 -10.45 -6.51 -8.13
C GLN A 195 -9.10 -5.88 -8.49
N TRP A 196 -8.94 -4.56 -8.29
CA TRP A 196 -7.68 -3.87 -8.51
C TRP A 196 -6.58 -4.42 -7.61
N ALA A 197 -6.80 -4.49 -6.30
CA ALA A 197 -5.80 -4.96 -5.33
C ALA A 197 -5.36 -6.40 -5.63
N ASN A 198 -6.30 -7.29 -5.90
CA ASN A 198 -6.01 -8.66 -6.28
C ASN A 198 -5.36 -8.77 -7.68
N GLY A 199 -5.50 -7.76 -8.55
CA GLY A 199 -4.96 -7.74 -9.90
C GLY A 199 -3.52 -7.20 -10.02
N LEU A 200 -2.96 -6.61 -8.96
CA LEU A 200 -1.64 -5.98 -9.00
C LEU A 200 -0.50 -7.01 -9.07
N THR A 201 0.27 -7.00 -10.15
CA THR A 201 1.57 -7.70 -10.23
C THR A 201 2.58 -7.10 -9.26
N ASP A 202 3.63 -7.84 -8.87
CA ASP A 202 4.73 -7.34 -8.02
C ASP A 202 5.33 -6.02 -8.55
N GLU A 203 5.50 -5.87 -9.86
CA GLU A 203 5.97 -4.64 -10.48
C GLU A 203 5.01 -3.46 -10.22
N ARG A 204 3.71 -3.64 -10.50
CA ARG A 204 2.69 -2.63 -10.22
C ARG A 204 2.55 -2.27 -8.74
N LEU A 205 2.82 -3.20 -7.80
CA LEU A 205 2.87 -2.86 -6.36
C LEU A 205 3.88 -1.73 -6.10
N TRP A 206 5.04 -1.80 -6.75
CA TRP A 206 6.09 -0.79 -6.64
C TRP A 206 5.78 0.49 -7.42
N LEU A 207 5.35 0.36 -8.68
CA LEU A 207 5.09 1.52 -9.55
C LEU A 207 3.93 2.38 -9.04
N GLU A 208 2.97 1.78 -8.34
CA GLU A 208 1.80 2.47 -7.80
C GLU A 208 1.95 2.94 -6.34
N LYS A 209 3.15 2.85 -5.76
CA LYS A 209 3.40 3.17 -4.34
C LYS A 209 3.04 4.60 -3.89
N PHE A 210 2.91 5.55 -4.81
CA PHE A 210 2.47 6.92 -4.51
C PHE A 210 0.99 7.17 -4.81
N ARG A 211 0.29 6.17 -5.35
CA ARG A 211 -1.16 6.19 -5.57
C ARG A 211 -1.90 5.63 -4.37
N GLU A 212 -1.37 4.60 -3.73
CA GLU A 212 -2.03 3.90 -2.63
C GLU A 212 -1.02 3.05 -1.85
N VAL A 213 -1.42 2.57 -0.67
CA VAL A 213 -0.76 1.42 -0.03
C VAL A 213 -1.13 0.16 -0.83
N THR A 214 -0.22 -0.30 -1.69
CA THR A 214 -0.52 -1.30 -2.74
C THR A 214 -0.60 -2.73 -2.23
N VAL A 215 0.08 -3.03 -1.13
CA VAL A 215 -0.12 -4.27 -0.36
C VAL A 215 -1.07 -3.93 0.77
N LEU A 216 -2.25 -4.55 0.83
CA LEU A 216 -3.26 -4.17 1.82
C LEU A 216 -2.87 -4.63 3.22
N GLN A 217 -2.93 -3.75 4.21
CA GLN A 217 -2.38 -4.04 5.54
C GLN A 217 -2.94 -5.29 6.25
N PRO A 218 -4.24 -5.65 6.20
CA PRO A 218 -4.68 -6.87 6.89
C PRO A 218 -4.12 -8.15 6.25
N THR A 219 -3.39 -8.04 5.14
CA THR A 219 -2.74 -9.15 4.44
C THR A 219 -1.25 -9.27 4.70
N TRP A 220 -0.63 -8.30 5.39
CA TRP A 220 0.82 -8.21 5.51
C TRP A 220 1.40 -9.38 6.29
N MET A 221 2.40 -10.04 5.71
CA MET A 221 3.34 -10.92 6.37
C MET A 221 4.77 -10.47 6.11
N LEU A 222 5.61 -10.42 7.14
CA LEU A 222 7.00 -9.99 7.06
C LEU A 222 7.86 -10.61 8.17
N CYS A 223 9.19 -10.63 8.00
CA CYS A 223 10.09 -11.05 9.08
C CYS A 223 10.01 -10.10 10.28
N MET A 224 9.98 -10.64 11.51
CA MET A 224 10.06 -9.87 12.75
C MET A 224 11.32 -8.98 12.76
N SER A 225 12.46 -9.50 12.29
CA SER A 225 13.70 -8.73 12.18
C SER A 225 13.56 -7.46 11.33
N ARG A 226 12.72 -7.49 10.29
CA ARG A 226 12.47 -6.33 9.41
C ARG A 226 11.62 -5.28 10.11
N PHE A 227 10.60 -5.72 10.85
CA PHE A 227 9.80 -4.84 11.67
C PHE A 227 10.62 -4.14 12.77
N GLN A 228 11.53 -4.88 13.40
CA GLN A 228 12.48 -4.35 14.38
C GLN A 228 13.50 -3.38 13.77
N GLU A 229 14.05 -3.70 12.59
CA GLU A 229 14.94 -2.80 11.84
C GLU A 229 14.25 -1.45 11.57
N LEU A 230 12.98 -1.47 11.19
CA LEU A 230 12.18 -0.27 10.94
C LEU A 230 11.65 0.39 12.23
N ARG A 231 11.89 -0.23 13.40
CA ARG A 231 11.35 0.11 14.74
C ARG A 231 9.83 0.31 14.73
N GLY A 232 9.12 -0.62 14.11
CA GLY A 232 7.67 -0.68 14.08
C GLY A 232 6.97 0.58 13.55
N TYR A 233 5.69 0.69 13.88
CA TYR A 233 4.85 1.85 13.57
C TYR A 233 5.31 3.09 14.34
N ILE A 234 5.05 4.27 13.79
CA ILE A 234 5.38 5.55 14.46
C ILE A 234 4.44 5.75 15.65
N GLU A 235 5.01 6.11 16.80
CA GLU A 235 4.26 6.42 18.03
C GLU A 235 4.49 7.89 18.43
N PRO A 236 3.51 8.57 19.06
CA PRO A 236 3.64 9.96 19.50
C PRO A 236 4.84 10.19 20.44
N ASP A 237 5.03 9.31 21.44
CA ASP A 237 6.05 9.44 22.50
C ASP A 237 7.50 9.24 21.99
N GLN A 238 7.67 8.61 20.82
CA GLN A 238 8.98 8.43 20.20
C GLN A 238 9.44 9.68 19.43
N SER A 239 8.57 10.67 19.21
CA SER A 239 8.91 11.88 18.45
C SER A 239 9.61 12.95 19.30
N SER A 240 9.40 12.95 20.63
CA SER A 240 9.95 13.95 21.55
C SER A 240 11.29 13.57 22.18
N THR A 241 11.73 12.31 22.03
CA THR A 241 12.88 11.78 22.77
C THR A 241 13.73 10.88 21.89
N THR A 242 14.46 11.47 20.94
CA THR A 242 15.84 11.10 20.60
C THR A 242 16.31 11.86 19.36
N SER A 243 17.07 12.91 19.59
CA SER A 243 18.20 13.31 18.74
C SER A 243 19.30 12.22 18.80
N SER A 244 18.95 10.97 18.48
CA SER A 244 19.90 9.88 18.29
C SER A 244 20.08 9.66 16.79
N SER A 245 21.19 10.17 16.31
CA SER A 245 21.78 10.10 14.98
C SER A 245 21.98 8.66 14.48
N THR A 246 20.89 7.98 14.16
CA THR A 246 20.88 6.81 13.27
C THR A 246 20.11 7.20 12.01
N ASN A 247 20.78 7.98 11.16
CA ASN A 247 20.26 8.76 10.02
C ASN A 247 19.52 7.99 8.89
N ASN A 248 19.16 6.70 9.03
CA ASN A 248 18.78 5.87 7.87
C ASN A 248 17.32 5.39 7.79
N ILE A 249 16.50 5.53 8.84
CA ILE A 249 15.10 5.08 8.80
C ILE A 249 14.19 6.26 8.48
N LEU A 250 13.46 6.19 7.36
CA LEU A 250 12.47 7.20 7.01
C LEU A 250 11.32 7.18 8.02
N ARG A 251 11.19 8.25 8.79
CA ARG A 251 10.00 8.55 9.59
C ARG A 251 9.20 9.61 8.89
N LEU A 252 8.11 9.19 8.26
CA LEU A 252 7.26 10.07 7.48
C LEU A 252 6.39 10.89 8.44
N VAL A 253 6.91 12.03 8.89
CA VAL A 253 6.24 13.00 9.77
C VAL A 253 6.20 14.35 9.07
N HIS A 254 5.01 14.85 8.81
CA HIS A 254 4.79 16.12 8.11
C HIS A 254 4.79 17.29 9.10
N PRO A 255 5.67 18.29 8.94
CA PRO A 255 5.89 19.34 9.95
C PRO A 255 4.67 20.21 10.26
N THR A 256 3.72 20.31 9.32
CA THR A 256 2.50 21.14 9.47
C THR A 256 1.24 20.34 9.80
N PHE A 257 1.16 19.07 9.40
CA PHE A 257 -0.08 18.29 9.52
C PHE A 257 -0.02 17.28 10.67
N ASP A 258 1.18 16.95 11.15
CA ASP A 258 1.35 16.07 12.28
C ASP A 258 1.53 16.85 13.58
N THR A 259 0.58 16.65 14.48
CA THR A 259 0.69 16.85 15.93
C THR A 259 0.84 15.49 16.62
N PRO A 260 1.26 15.44 17.91
CA PRO A 260 1.29 14.20 18.69
C PRO A 260 -0.03 13.39 18.60
N GLU A 261 -1.18 14.07 18.56
CA GLU A 261 -2.49 13.42 18.48
C GLU A 261 -2.76 12.80 17.12
N SER A 262 -2.30 13.41 16.02
CA SER A 262 -2.52 12.94 14.66
C SER A 262 -1.48 11.93 14.15
N LEU A 263 -0.33 11.79 14.85
CA LEU A 263 0.72 10.83 14.49
C LEU A 263 0.23 9.38 14.47
N ARG A 264 -0.83 9.08 15.23
CA ARG A 264 -1.51 7.78 15.23
C ARG A 264 -2.30 7.46 13.96
N LEU A 265 -2.48 8.43 13.06
CA LEU A 265 -3.22 8.28 11.81
C LEU A 265 -2.30 7.93 10.64
N ALA A 266 -2.86 7.22 9.65
CA ALA A 266 -2.16 6.78 8.44
C ALA A 266 -0.89 5.96 8.73
N GLU A 267 -0.91 5.19 9.82
CA GLU A 267 0.20 4.38 10.30
C GLU A 267 0.65 3.36 9.25
N ASP A 268 -0.29 2.79 8.49
CA ASP A 268 0.01 1.83 7.41
C ASP A 268 0.81 2.51 6.30
N LEU A 269 0.38 3.68 5.83
CA LEU A 269 1.08 4.45 4.80
C LEU A 269 2.50 4.83 5.26
N ARG A 270 2.65 5.22 6.53
CA ARG A 270 3.95 5.61 7.10
C ARG A 270 4.89 4.42 7.16
N PHE A 271 4.44 3.27 7.67
CA PHE A 271 5.25 2.05 7.72
C PHE A 271 5.59 1.55 6.32
N PHE A 272 4.62 1.55 5.40
CA PHE A 272 4.81 1.16 4.00
C PHE A 272 5.93 1.97 3.34
N HIS A 273 5.90 3.30 3.44
CA HIS A 273 6.97 4.12 2.88
C HIS A 273 8.31 4.00 3.62
N ALA A 274 8.30 3.79 4.94
CA ALA A 274 9.53 3.48 5.69
C ALA A 274 10.18 2.19 5.16
N HIS A 275 9.38 1.15 4.93
CA HIS A 275 9.81 -0.11 4.37
C HIS A 275 10.40 0.07 2.96
N LEU A 276 9.74 0.81 2.07
CA LEU A 276 10.23 1.05 0.70
C LEU A 276 11.50 1.89 0.68
N HIS A 277 11.58 2.93 1.51
CA HIS A 277 12.79 3.76 1.61
C HIS A 277 14.00 2.94 2.09
N ALA A 278 13.79 1.99 2.98
CA ALA A 278 14.80 1.04 3.43
C ALA A 278 15.01 -0.14 2.45
N ARG A 279 14.79 0.06 1.15
CA ARG A 279 14.97 -0.95 0.06
C ARG A 279 14.12 -2.21 0.23
N GLY A 280 12.96 -2.08 0.85
CA GLY A 280 11.99 -3.17 0.98
C GLY A 280 11.47 -3.67 -0.37
N LEU A 281 11.10 -4.95 -0.41
CA LEU A 281 10.48 -5.62 -1.56
C LEU A 281 9.00 -5.83 -1.29
N LEU A 282 8.17 -5.66 -2.31
CA LEU A 282 6.74 -5.94 -2.24
C LEU A 282 6.45 -7.19 -3.05
N ARG A 283 5.68 -8.11 -2.49
CA ARG A 283 5.21 -9.32 -3.20
C ARG A 283 3.75 -9.59 -2.86
N LEU A 284 3.01 -10.21 -3.77
CA LEU A 284 1.66 -10.69 -3.52
C LEU A 284 1.58 -12.21 -3.69
N HIS A 285 1.25 -12.93 -2.62
CA HIS A 285 0.94 -14.37 -2.70
C HIS A 285 -0.46 -14.59 -3.31
N ARG A 286 -0.57 -15.53 -4.23
CA ARG A 286 -1.75 -15.74 -5.08
C ARG A 286 -2.15 -17.22 -5.14
N PRO A 287 -2.69 -17.79 -4.05
CA PRO A 287 -3.26 -19.12 -4.10
C PRO A 287 -4.59 -19.14 -4.88
N ASP A 288 -5.10 -20.33 -5.18
CA ASP A 288 -6.36 -20.51 -5.92
C ASP A 288 -7.57 -19.87 -5.22
N VAL A 289 -7.50 -19.75 -3.89
CA VAL A 289 -8.52 -19.09 -3.05
C VAL A 289 -7.88 -17.92 -2.28
N PRO A 290 -8.57 -16.77 -2.15
CA PRO A 290 -8.11 -15.68 -1.30
C PRO A 290 -7.90 -16.12 0.15
N LEU A 291 -7.06 -15.40 0.89
CA LEU A 291 -6.62 -15.82 2.23
C LEU A 291 -7.20 -14.94 3.36
N VAL A 292 -7.87 -13.85 3.03
CA VAL A 292 -8.45 -12.90 4.00
C VAL A 292 -9.81 -12.42 3.53
N THR A 293 -10.78 -12.41 4.43
CA THR A 293 -12.02 -11.64 4.27
C THR A 293 -11.82 -10.26 4.88
N TYR A 294 -11.70 -9.25 4.03
CA TYR A 294 -11.57 -7.85 4.43
C TYR A 294 -12.95 -7.21 4.58
N ARG A 295 -13.47 -7.19 5.82
CA ARG A 295 -14.84 -6.78 6.12
C ARG A 295 -15.02 -5.27 5.97
N HIS A 296 -16.17 -4.88 5.45
CA HIS A 296 -16.57 -3.48 5.40
C HIS A 296 -17.54 -3.16 6.52
N ARG A 297 -17.07 -2.37 7.49
CA ARG A 297 -17.90 -1.88 8.59
C ARG A 297 -18.43 -0.47 8.28
N ALA A 298 -19.65 -0.40 7.76
CA ALA A 298 -20.31 0.86 7.45
C ALA A 298 -20.33 1.77 8.70
N ASN A 299 -19.90 3.03 8.54
CA ASN A 299 -19.81 4.05 9.59
C ASN A 299 -18.85 3.76 10.76
N GLN A 300 -18.05 2.69 10.70
CA GLN A 300 -17.08 2.32 11.75
C GLN A 300 -15.64 2.23 11.23
N SER A 301 -15.41 2.48 9.94
CA SER A 301 -14.07 2.47 9.38
C SER A 301 -13.22 3.63 9.90
N GLN A 302 -12.06 3.31 10.47
CA GLN A 302 -11.01 4.26 10.88
C GLN A 302 -10.51 5.13 9.71
N SER A 303 -10.68 4.66 8.47
CA SER A 303 -10.38 5.45 7.27
C SER A 303 -11.16 6.76 7.19
N SER A 304 -12.31 6.87 7.87
CA SER A 304 -13.10 8.11 7.96
C SER A 304 -12.45 9.20 8.81
N GLN A 305 -11.59 8.82 9.77
CA GLN A 305 -10.89 9.74 10.66
C GLN A 305 -9.62 10.32 10.01
N THR A 306 -9.05 9.61 9.03
CA THR A 306 -7.84 10.05 8.33
C THR A 306 -8.23 10.96 7.16
N SER A 307 -7.90 12.26 7.26
CA SER A 307 -8.25 13.19 6.19
C SER A 307 -7.50 12.88 4.89
N ARG A 308 -8.19 12.96 3.74
CA ARG A 308 -7.56 12.86 2.40
C ARG A 308 -6.41 13.83 2.22
N LYS A 309 -6.50 15.00 2.87
CA LYS A 309 -5.45 16.02 2.87
C LYS A 309 -4.18 15.50 3.56
N LEU A 310 -4.29 14.87 4.72
CA LEU A 310 -3.14 14.25 5.40
C LEU A 310 -2.49 13.18 4.51
N LEU A 311 -3.27 12.26 3.93
CA LEU A 311 -2.75 11.21 3.05
C LEU A 311 -2.03 11.77 1.81
N LEU A 312 -2.60 12.80 1.18
CA LEU A 312 -1.97 13.51 0.07
C LEU A 312 -0.62 14.11 0.50
N HIS A 313 -0.58 14.82 1.63
CA HIS A 313 0.63 15.47 2.13
C HIS A 313 1.71 14.46 2.54
N LEU A 314 1.33 13.33 3.14
CA LEU A 314 2.28 12.26 3.47
C LEU A 314 2.84 11.60 2.21
N ARG A 315 2.01 11.31 1.20
CA ARG A 315 2.51 10.76 -0.07
C ARG A 315 3.38 11.75 -0.82
N ALA A 316 3.04 13.04 -0.83
CA ALA A 316 3.89 14.08 -1.41
C ALA A 316 5.24 14.19 -0.69
N LEU A 317 5.24 14.11 0.65
CA LEU A 317 6.47 14.05 1.43
C LEU A 317 7.28 12.78 1.12
N ALA A 318 6.64 11.63 0.97
CA ALA A 318 7.32 10.39 0.60
C ALA A 318 7.91 10.48 -0.82
N PHE A 319 7.16 11.08 -1.76
CA PHE A 319 7.64 11.36 -3.12
C PHE A 319 8.86 12.27 -3.09
N GLU A 320 8.84 13.34 -2.28
CA GLU A 320 10.01 14.19 -2.10
C GLU A 320 11.22 13.43 -1.59
N LYS A 321 11.04 12.64 -0.52
CA LYS A 321 12.14 11.91 0.13
C LYS A 321 12.71 10.79 -0.74
N CYS A 322 11.88 10.14 -1.56
CA CYS A 322 12.27 8.97 -2.33
C CYS A 322 12.69 9.29 -3.77
N VAL A 323 12.11 10.33 -4.37
CA VAL A 323 12.30 10.67 -5.80
C VAL A 323 13.04 12.00 -5.94
N LEU A 324 12.58 13.06 -5.26
CA LEU A 324 13.12 14.40 -5.50
C LEU A 324 14.40 14.73 -4.72
N SER A 325 14.62 14.12 -3.54
CA SER A 325 15.76 14.42 -2.67
C SER A 325 16.98 13.53 -2.89
N ASN A 326 16.97 12.63 -3.88
CA ASN A 326 18.17 11.87 -4.28
C ASN A 326 19.02 12.66 -5.29
N TYR A 327 19.41 13.89 -4.91
CA TYR A 327 20.23 14.82 -5.72
C TYR A 327 21.66 14.31 -6.01
N GLN A 328 22.08 13.20 -5.40
CA GLN A 328 23.41 12.61 -5.55
C GLN A 328 23.49 11.50 -6.60
N SER A 329 22.36 11.05 -7.17
CA SER A 329 22.37 10.07 -8.25
C SER A 329 22.20 10.77 -9.60
N ASP A 330 22.94 10.32 -10.62
CA ASP A 330 22.75 10.69 -12.02
C ASP A 330 21.44 10.10 -12.56
N ASN A 331 20.31 10.66 -12.11
CA ASN A 331 18.97 10.27 -12.53
C ASN A 331 18.24 11.47 -13.16
N ALA A 332 17.10 11.18 -13.80
CA ALA A 332 16.31 12.18 -14.52
C ALA A 332 15.79 13.32 -13.61
N TRP A 333 15.72 13.09 -12.30
CA TRP A 333 15.24 14.03 -11.27
C TRP A 333 16.38 14.78 -10.57
N SER A 334 17.63 14.57 -10.98
CA SER A 334 18.79 15.18 -10.31
C SER A 334 18.87 16.68 -10.54
N THR A 335 19.25 17.43 -9.51
CA THR A 335 19.52 18.87 -9.63
C THR A 335 20.79 19.18 -10.42
N ASN A 336 21.62 18.17 -10.69
CA ASN A 336 22.85 18.30 -11.48
C ASN A 336 22.60 18.19 -12.99
N ASN A 337 21.40 17.80 -13.41
CA ASN A 337 21.07 17.72 -14.84
C ASN A 337 20.96 19.14 -15.46
N PRO A 338 21.00 19.28 -16.80
CA PRO A 338 20.91 20.59 -17.46
C PRO A 338 19.64 21.38 -17.10
N HIS A 339 18.58 20.67 -16.72
CA HIS A 339 17.28 21.22 -16.35
C HIS A 339 17.12 21.43 -14.84
N LYS A 340 18.21 21.35 -14.06
CA LYS A 340 18.25 21.56 -12.59
C LYS A 340 17.21 20.77 -11.81
N GLY A 341 16.93 19.54 -12.26
CA GLY A 341 15.94 18.65 -11.66
C GLY A 341 14.50 19.10 -11.86
N SER A 342 14.24 19.98 -12.84
CA SER A 342 12.89 20.37 -13.23
C SER A 342 12.07 19.18 -13.73
N PHE A 343 10.76 19.21 -13.48
CA PHE A 343 9.84 18.17 -13.92
C PHE A 343 8.46 18.74 -14.24
N VAL A 344 7.65 17.96 -14.95
CA VAL A 344 6.30 18.34 -15.39
C VAL A 344 5.24 17.61 -14.57
N VAL A 345 4.13 18.30 -14.28
CA VAL A 345 2.96 17.68 -13.65
C VAL A 345 1.85 17.52 -14.68
N TRP A 346 1.46 16.29 -14.97
CA TRP A 346 0.33 16.01 -15.85
C TRP A 346 -0.98 16.11 -15.06
N GLY A 347 -1.85 17.03 -15.49
CA GLY A 347 -3.16 17.27 -14.93
C GLY A 347 -3.23 18.59 -14.18
N ALA A 348 -3.63 19.66 -14.87
CA ALA A 348 -3.93 20.98 -14.28
C ALA A 348 -5.31 20.99 -13.56
N GLY A 349 -5.73 19.83 -13.03
CA GLY A 349 -6.97 19.62 -12.28
C GLY A 349 -6.78 19.82 -10.77
N ARG A 350 -7.75 19.31 -9.99
CA ARG A 350 -7.71 19.36 -8.53
C ARG A 350 -6.47 18.65 -7.98
N ASP A 351 -6.27 17.39 -8.38
CA ASP A 351 -5.26 16.52 -7.78
C ASP A 351 -3.84 16.99 -8.10
N GLY A 352 -3.56 17.41 -9.35
CA GLY A 352 -2.27 18.01 -9.70
C GLY A 352 -1.99 19.34 -8.99
N LYS A 353 -2.99 20.21 -8.83
CA LYS A 353 -2.84 21.44 -8.04
C LYS A 353 -2.61 21.14 -6.56
N ASP A 354 -3.28 20.14 -6.02
CA ASP A 354 -3.14 19.70 -4.63
C ASP A 354 -1.75 19.08 -4.37
N PHE A 355 -1.24 18.24 -5.28
CA PHE A 355 0.13 17.74 -5.26
C PHE A 355 1.16 18.89 -5.22
N VAL A 356 1.08 19.84 -6.15
CA VAL A 356 2.01 20.98 -6.20
C VAL A 356 1.96 21.82 -4.92
N LYS A 357 0.77 22.02 -4.34
CA LYS A 357 0.63 22.74 -3.05
C LYS A 357 1.19 21.95 -1.87
N ALA A 358 1.17 20.62 -1.94
CA ALA A 358 1.69 19.75 -0.90
C ALA A 358 3.22 19.69 -0.87
N LEU A 359 3.88 19.99 -2.00
CA LEU A 359 5.34 20.02 -2.09
C LEU A 359 5.96 21.14 -1.23
N SER A 360 7.12 20.89 -0.63
CA SER A 360 7.99 21.88 -0.01
C SER A 360 8.40 22.96 -1.03
N GLU A 361 8.71 24.16 -0.56
CA GLU A 361 9.05 25.28 -1.45
C GLU A 361 10.22 24.96 -2.41
N PRO A 362 11.34 24.33 -1.99
CA PRO A 362 12.41 23.96 -2.90
C PRO A 362 11.97 22.98 -4.00
N CYS A 363 11.22 21.94 -3.64
CA CYS A 363 10.70 20.96 -4.60
C CYS A 363 9.67 21.59 -5.54
N ARG A 364 8.82 22.48 -5.02
CA ARG A 364 7.79 23.18 -5.80
C ARG A 364 8.38 24.12 -6.85
N LYS A 365 9.52 24.76 -6.58
CA LYS A 365 10.25 25.60 -7.56
C LYS A 365 10.79 24.80 -8.76
N ARG A 366 10.88 23.48 -8.65
CA ARG A 366 11.30 22.59 -9.74
C ARG A 366 10.14 22.20 -10.67
N VAL A 367 8.89 22.48 -10.31
CA VAL A 367 7.74 22.26 -11.20
C VAL A 367 7.85 23.22 -12.39
N TYR A 368 8.16 22.67 -13.57
CA TYR A 368 8.38 23.44 -14.78
C TYR A 368 7.06 23.98 -15.35
N CYS A 369 6.08 23.08 -15.52
CA CYS A 369 4.74 23.43 -15.96
C CYS A 369 3.73 22.34 -15.57
N PHE A 370 2.45 22.64 -15.77
CA PHE A 370 1.44 21.63 -15.95
C PHE A 370 1.30 21.26 -17.43
N VAL A 371 1.08 19.99 -17.71
CA VAL A 371 0.53 19.54 -19.00
C VAL A 371 -0.90 19.06 -18.84
N ASP A 372 -1.72 19.26 -19.88
CA ASP A 372 -3.10 18.77 -19.91
C ASP A 372 -3.54 18.45 -21.35
N VAL A 373 -4.73 17.87 -21.47
CA VAL A 373 -5.43 17.63 -22.75
C VAL A 373 -6.63 18.57 -22.91
N ASP A 374 -7.07 19.20 -21.82
CA ASP A 374 -8.22 20.10 -21.81
C ASP A 374 -7.86 21.47 -22.38
N SER A 375 -8.39 21.79 -23.57
CA SER A 375 -8.12 23.04 -24.29
C SER A 375 -8.41 24.28 -23.44
N LYS A 376 -9.45 24.25 -22.60
CA LYS A 376 -9.81 25.39 -21.73
C LYS A 376 -8.71 25.70 -20.71
N LYS A 377 -8.05 24.66 -20.18
CA LYS A 377 -6.93 24.84 -19.24
C LYS A 377 -5.68 25.33 -19.96
N ILE A 378 -5.47 24.91 -21.20
CA ILE A 378 -4.33 25.33 -22.03
C ILE A 378 -4.49 26.80 -22.45
N GLU A 379 -5.71 27.19 -22.85
CA GLU A 379 -6.09 28.58 -23.17
C GLU A 379 -5.94 29.50 -21.96
N GLN A 380 -6.29 29.04 -20.76
CA GLN A 380 -6.04 29.77 -19.51
C GLN A 380 -4.55 30.15 -19.36
N GLY A 381 -3.64 29.33 -19.87
CA GLY A 381 -2.20 29.59 -19.95
C GLY A 381 -1.45 29.45 -18.63
N PHE A 382 -1.98 29.94 -17.51
CA PHE A 382 -1.31 29.86 -16.20
C PHE A 382 -2.24 29.40 -15.09
N TYR A 383 -1.74 28.50 -14.24
CA TYR A 383 -2.27 28.30 -12.91
C TYR A 383 -1.69 29.36 -11.97
N VAL A 384 -2.57 30.18 -11.38
CA VAL A 384 -2.19 31.23 -10.42
C VAL A 384 -2.80 30.91 -9.06
N ASN A 385 -1.98 30.85 -8.02
CA ASN A 385 -2.42 30.69 -6.64
C ASN A 385 -1.41 31.32 -5.66
N LYS A 386 -1.82 32.40 -4.99
CA LYS A 386 -0.93 33.19 -4.11
C LYS A 386 0.35 33.57 -4.89
N ASN A 387 1.50 33.04 -4.46
CA ASN A 387 2.80 33.31 -5.06
C ASN A 387 3.18 32.31 -6.17
N LEU A 388 2.29 31.38 -6.53
CA LEU A 388 2.50 30.42 -7.61
C LEU A 388 1.94 30.96 -8.91
N LYS A 389 2.75 30.94 -9.96
CA LYS A 389 2.35 31.18 -11.34
C LYS A 389 3.04 30.13 -12.22
N ILE A 390 2.31 29.08 -12.57
CA ILE A 390 2.85 27.91 -13.27
C ILE A 390 2.22 27.82 -14.66
N PRO A 391 3.00 27.73 -15.75
CA PRO A 391 2.46 27.56 -17.10
C PRO A 391 1.62 26.31 -17.25
N ILE A 392 0.63 26.35 -18.14
CA ILE A 392 -0.18 25.21 -18.56
C ILE A 392 -0.01 25.07 -20.08
N VAL A 393 0.41 23.89 -20.52
CA VAL A 393 0.63 23.57 -21.94
C VAL A 393 0.02 22.23 -22.30
N HIS A 394 -0.07 21.92 -23.60
CA HIS A 394 -0.54 20.65 -24.09
C HIS A 394 0.52 19.56 -23.89
N PHE A 395 0.09 18.34 -23.52
CA PHE A 395 1.01 17.23 -23.24
C PHE A 395 1.86 16.80 -24.44
N SER A 396 1.40 17.08 -25.68
CA SER A 396 2.14 16.70 -26.90
C SER A 396 3.56 17.27 -26.96
N LEU A 397 3.85 18.36 -26.24
CA LEU A 397 5.19 18.93 -26.15
C LEU A 397 6.21 17.96 -25.50
N LEU A 398 5.75 16.97 -24.73
CA LEU A 398 6.58 15.95 -24.11
C LEU A 398 7.05 14.85 -25.08
N ALA A 399 6.53 14.82 -26.31
CA ALA A 399 6.93 13.87 -27.34
C ALA A 399 8.42 14.01 -27.66
N LYS A 400 9.08 12.89 -28.01
CA LYS A 400 10.52 12.85 -28.28
C LYS A 400 10.89 13.48 -29.64
N ASP A 401 9.96 13.54 -30.58
CA ASP A 401 10.17 14.05 -31.92
C ASP A 401 8.99 14.90 -32.42
N ALA A 402 9.26 15.75 -33.41
CA ALA A 402 8.32 16.73 -33.93
C ALA A 402 7.13 16.10 -34.70
N GLU A 403 7.30 14.90 -35.26
CA GLU A 403 6.24 14.21 -35.98
C GLU A 403 5.21 13.67 -34.99
N THR A 404 5.67 12.94 -33.98
CA THR A 404 4.84 12.44 -32.87
C THR A 404 4.13 13.61 -32.17
N GLN A 405 4.84 14.70 -31.89
CA GLN A 405 4.22 15.91 -31.32
C GLN A 405 3.06 16.42 -32.16
N ARG A 406 3.24 16.52 -33.49
CA ARG A 406 2.20 17.01 -34.42
C ARG A 406 1.01 16.06 -34.46
N GLN A 407 1.26 14.76 -34.54
CA GLN A 407 0.21 13.73 -34.52
C GLN A 407 -0.60 13.78 -33.21
N LEU A 408 0.08 13.85 -32.07
CA LEU A 408 -0.57 13.94 -30.76
C LEU A 408 -1.39 15.21 -30.62
N LEU A 409 -0.91 16.35 -31.09
CA LEU A 409 -1.65 17.61 -31.02
C LEU A 409 -2.94 17.57 -31.86
N GLN A 410 -2.93 16.84 -32.98
CA GLN A 410 -4.08 16.72 -33.90
C GLN A 410 -5.04 15.57 -33.55
N GLY A 411 -4.53 14.52 -32.89
CA GLY A 411 -5.21 13.23 -32.75
C GLY A 411 -5.70 12.85 -31.35
N VAL A 412 -5.73 13.78 -30.38
CA VAL A 412 -6.09 13.43 -29.00
C VAL A 412 -7.52 12.86 -28.93
N SER A 413 -7.62 11.60 -28.49
CA SER A 413 -8.90 11.02 -28.09
C SER A 413 -9.27 11.54 -26.71
N PHE A 414 -10.38 12.29 -26.61
CA PHE A 414 -10.99 12.63 -25.33
C PHE A 414 -11.61 11.38 -24.71
N GLY A 415 -10.85 10.64 -23.90
CA GLY A 415 -11.43 9.66 -23.00
C GLY A 415 -12.36 10.39 -22.02
N LYS A 416 -13.68 10.18 -22.12
CA LYS A 416 -14.61 10.69 -21.12
C LYS A 416 -14.30 9.99 -19.79
N ILE A 417 -14.13 10.78 -18.73
CA ILE A 417 -14.03 10.21 -17.38
C ILE A 417 -15.36 9.54 -17.07
N ASP A 418 -15.36 8.22 -16.91
CA ASP A 418 -16.57 7.52 -16.49
C ASP A 418 -16.89 7.90 -15.04
N LYS A 419 -18.11 8.39 -14.85
CA LYS A 419 -18.65 8.83 -13.56
C LYS A 419 -19.79 7.94 -13.08
N GLY A 420 -20.16 6.89 -13.83
CA GLY A 420 -21.26 5.99 -13.52
C GLY A 420 -20.85 4.70 -12.81
N LYS A 421 -21.79 4.10 -12.06
CA LYS A 421 -21.76 2.66 -11.74
C LYS A 421 -22.01 1.88 -13.05
N PRO A 422 -21.34 0.74 -13.30
CA PRO A 422 -21.70 -0.13 -14.41
C PRO A 422 -23.16 -0.58 -14.23
N LYS A 423 -23.97 -0.45 -15.29
CA LYS A 423 -25.35 -0.92 -15.30
C LYS A 423 -25.36 -2.40 -15.67
N ASP A 424 -25.56 -3.28 -14.70
CA ASP A 424 -25.87 -4.68 -14.95
C ASP A 424 -27.38 -4.86 -15.20
N VAL A 425 -27.86 -4.61 -16.42
CA VAL A 425 -29.08 -5.23 -16.97
C VAL A 425 -28.98 -5.23 -18.51
N PRO A 426 -29.21 -6.37 -19.20
CA PRO A 426 -29.35 -6.37 -20.66
C PRO A 426 -30.74 -5.83 -21.05
N GLU A 427 -30.89 -4.51 -21.17
CA GLU A 427 -32.11 -3.92 -21.74
C GLU A 427 -32.05 -3.82 -23.27
N ARG A 428 -33.16 -4.25 -23.89
CA ARG A 428 -33.40 -4.40 -25.32
C ARG A 428 -32.94 -3.19 -26.14
N LYS A 429 -32.17 -3.46 -27.20
CA LYS A 429 -31.84 -2.53 -28.29
C LYS A 429 -33.11 -1.87 -28.84
N LYS A 430 -33.32 -0.59 -28.54
CA LYS A 430 -34.13 0.30 -29.40
C LYS A 430 -33.17 1.01 -30.35
N HIS A 431 -33.25 0.67 -31.63
CA HIS A 431 -32.66 1.45 -32.70
C HIS A 431 -33.25 2.87 -32.64
N LYS A 432 -32.45 3.84 -32.22
CA LYS A 432 -32.59 5.23 -32.65
C LYS A 432 -31.46 5.51 -33.62
N SER A 433 -31.83 5.81 -34.85
CA SER A 433 -30.96 6.33 -35.89
C SER A 433 -30.39 7.67 -35.41
N ASP A 434 -29.11 7.70 -35.07
CA ASP A 434 -28.38 8.94 -34.84
C ASP A 434 -28.16 9.62 -36.20
N VAL A 435 -28.99 10.63 -36.46
CA VAL A 435 -28.79 11.58 -37.54
C VAL A 435 -27.51 12.35 -37.23
N ASN A 436 -26.52 12.16 -38.10
CA ASN A 436 -25.23 12.81 -38.08
C ASN A 436 -25.42 14.34 -38.22
N LYS A 437 -25.55 15.06 -37.09
CA LYS A 437 -25.42 16.52 -37.09
C LYS A 437 -23.95 16.86 -37.20
N GLN A 438 -23.48 16.97 -38.44
CA GLN A 438 -22.27 17.73 -38.75
C GLN A 438 -22.50 19.18 -38.30
N GLN A 439 -22.01 19.51 -37.11
CA GLN A 439 -21.76 20.90 -36.76
C GLN A 439 -20.51 21.33 -37.52
N SER A 440 -20.74 22.12 -38.58
CA SER A 440 -19.73 22.94 -39.23
C SER A 440 -19.29 24.06 -38.27
N GLY A 441 -18.45 23.72 -37.31
CA GLY A 441 -17.63 24.69 -36.57
C GLY A 441 -16.27 24.76 -37.26
N SER A 442 -15.74 25.97 -37.44
CA SER A 442 -14.35 26.18 -37.85
C SER A 442 -13.41 25.27 -37.05
N VAL A 443 -12.64 24.42 -37.73
CA VAL A 443 -11.60 23.60 -37.10
C VAL A 443 -10.51 24.55 -36.62
N GLU A 444 -10.64 25.06 -35.41
CA GLU A 444 -9.56 25.78 -34.74
C GLU A 444 -8.38 24.82 -34.61
N THR A 445 -7.23 25.21 -35.15
CA THR A 445 -6.00 24.44 -35.02
C THR A 445 -5.71 24.24 -33.53
N PRO A 446 -5.58 22.99 -33.04
CA PRO A 446 -5.36 22.73 -31.63
C PRO A 446 -4.09 23.45 -31.15
N MET A 447 -4.24 24.28 -30.11
CA MET A 447 -3.18 25.13 -29.58
C MET A 447 -2.36 24.37 -28.54
N ALA A 448 -1.03 24.31 -28.74
CA ALA A 448 -0.14 23.66 -27.77
C ALA A 448 0.10 24.48 -26.49
N MET A 449 0.00 25.81 -26.56
CA MET A 449 0.15 26.73 -25.42
C MET A 449 -0.37 28.12 -25.77
N SER A 450 -0.75 28.92 -24.77
CA SER A 450 -1.17 30.31 -25.02
C SER A 450 0.00 31.22 -25.43
N PRO A 451 -0.25 32.34 -26.16
CA PRO A 451 0.80 33.28 -26.55
C PRO A 451 1.60 33.88 -25.38
N ALA A 452 0.97 33.99 -24.21
CA ALA A 452 1.64 34.49 -23.00
C ALA A 452 2.61 33.45 -22.42
N VAL A 453 2.29 32.16 -22.54
CA VAL A 453 3.16 31.04 -22.12
C VAL A 453 4.34 30.87 -23.07
N ALA A 454 4.12 31.01 -24.37
CA ALA A 454 5.17 30.89 -25.39
C ALA A 454 6.34 31.88 -25.20
N LYS A 455 6.15 32.96 -24.44
CA LYS A 455 7.18 33.96 -24.14
C LYS A 455 8.10 33.58 -22.98
N VAL A 456 7.71 32.60 -22.14
CA VAL A 456 8.39 32.28 -20.88
C VAL A 456 8.79 30.82 -20.75
N VAL A 457 8.42 29.98 -21.73
CA VAL A 457 8.68 28.55 -21.74
C VAL A 457 9.66 28.22 -22.87
N ASP A 458 10.69 27.46 -22.54
CA ASP A 458 11.61 26.84 -23.48
C ASP A 458 11.09 25.44 -23.85
N VAL A 459 10.64 25.28 -25.09
CA VAL A 459 10.08 24.01 -25.56
C VAL A 459 11.13 22.92 -25.78
N SER A 460 12.40 23.30 -25.93
CA SER A 460 13.47 22.37 -26.30
C SER A 460 13.80 21.35 -25.19
N CYS A 461 13.48 21.67 -23.93
CA CYS A 461 13.74 20.78 -22.80
C CYS A 461 12.64 19.72 -22.57
N PHE A 462 11.42 19.91 -23.09
CA PHE A 462 10.29 19.04 -22.80
C PHE A 462 10.51 17.55 -23.09
N PRO A 463 11.18 17.15 -24.19
CA PRO A 463 11.47 15.75 -24.47
C PRO A 463 12.27 15.04 -23.36
N GLU A 464 12.98 15.79 -22.52
CA GLU A 464 13.87 15.25 -21.48
C GLU A 464 13.30 15.38 -20.06
N LEU A 465 12.26 16.21 -19.87
CA LEU A 465 11.70 16.43 -18.53
C LEU A 465 11.00 15.18 -18.00
N PRO A 466 11.27 14.78 -16.74
CA PRO A 466 10.47 13.77 -16.04
C PRO A 466 9.04 14.23 -15.81
N VAL A 467 8.13 13.27 -15.60
CA VAL A 467 6.69 13.52 -15.52
C VAL A 467 6.08 12.90 -14.28
N VAL A 468 5.27 13.67 -13.56
CA VAL A 468 4.38 13.17 -12.50
C VAL A 468 2.94 13.24 -13.00
N VAL A 469 2.29 12.08 -13.12
CA VAL A 469 0.90 11.98 -13.59
C VAL A 469 -0.06 12.05 -12.41
N CYS A 470 -0.72 13.20 -12.26
CA CYS A 470 -1.72 13.48 -11.23
C CYS A 470 -3.15 13.31 -11.75
N VAL A 471 -3.37 12.29 -12.57
CA VAL A 471 -4.67 11.92 -13.13
C VAL A 471 -4.92 10.46 -12.81
N ALA A 472 -6.11 10.15 -12.29
CA ALA A 472 -6.47 8.79 -11.89
C ALA A 472 -6.47 7.82 -13.09
N LEU A 473 -5.68 6.74 -12.96
CA LEU A 473 -5.66 5.62 -13.91
C LEU A 473 -7.02 4.91 -13.98
N TYR A 474 -7.26 4.27 -15.13
CA TYR A 474 -8.41 3.44 -15.45
C TYR A 474 -9.76 4.16 -15.50
N ARG A 475 -9.76 5.50 -15.44
CA ARG A 475 -10.99 6.30 -15.46
C ARG A 475 -11.36 6.83 -16.84
N THR A 476 -10.48 6.70 -17.83
CA THR A 476 -10.63 7.32 -19.16
C THR A 476 -10.72 6.28 -20.28
N ASN A 477 -11.11 5.04 -19.96
CA ASN A 477 -11.17 3.92 -20.91
C ASN A 477 -9.87 3.73 -21.71
N GLY A 478 -8.72 3.86 -21.06
CA GLY A 478 -7.40 3.67 -21.67
C GLY A 478 -6.81 4.91 -22.36
N ALA A 479 -7.56 6.02 -22.46
CA ALA A 479 -7.07 7.20 -23.18
C ALA A 479 -5.85 7.86 -22.50
N LEU A 480 -5.89 8.01 -21.17
CA LEU A 480 -4.76 8.52 -20.39
C LEU A 480 -3.54 7.61 -20.56
N GLU A 481 -3.75 6.31 -20.41
CA GLU A 481 -2.69 5.29 -20.48
C GLU A 481 -2.01 5.31 -21.86
N ASN A 482 -2.79 5.41 -22.94
CA ASN A 482 -2.26 5.54 -24.30
C ASN A 482 -1.48 6.85 -24.49
N ASN A 483 -1.99 7.97 -23.97
CA ASN A 483 -1.30 9.26 -24.06
C ASN A 483 0.01 9.25 -23.26
N VAL A 484 0.02 8.68 -22.05
CA VAL A 484 1.23 8.52 -21.24
C VAL A 484 2.25 7.61 -21.94
N LYS A 485 1.79 6.52 -22.56
CA LYS A 485 2.67 5.66 -23.37
C LYS A 485 3.29 6.41 -24.55
N SER A 486 2.55 7.33 -25.17
CA SER A 486 3.02 8.07 -26.36
C SER A 486 4.19 9.02 -26.09
N ILE A 487 4.39 9.48 -24.85
CA ILE A 487 5.50 10.37 -24.51
C ILE A 487 6.81 9.62 -24.21
N SER A 488 6.79 8.28 -24.29
CA SER A 488 7.97 7.41 -24.18
C SER A 488 8.82 7.71 -22.93
N ARG A 489 8.15 7.78 -21.78
CA ARG A 489 8.78 7.82 -20.46
C ARG A 489 8.67 6.44 -19.80
N GLU A 490 9.62 6.11 -18.96
CA GLU A 490 9.72 4.86 -18.23
C GLU A 490 9.19 5.03 -16.79
N GLU A 491 8.13 4.28 -16.46
CA GLU A 491 7.55 4.29 -15.12
C GLU A 491 8.59 3.86 -14.08
N GLY A 492 8.63 4.57 -12.96
CA GLY A 492 9.60 4.31 -11.91
C GLY A 492 10.98 4.94 -12.12
N VAL A 493 11.28 5.42 -13.33
CA VAL A 493 12.56 6.05 -13.69
C VAL A 493 12.38 7.55 -13.91
N ASP A 494 11.67 7.95 -14.97
CA ASP A 494 11.41 9.34 -15.33
C ASP A 494 9.89 9.65 -15.44
N LEU A 495 9.05 8.69 -15.05
CA LEU A 495 7.60 8.82 -14.94
C LEU A 495 7.10 8.22 -13.63
N TRP A 496 6.25 8.97 -12.92
CA TRP A 496 5.56 8.46 -11.72
C TRP A 496 4.08 8.82 -11.73
N HIS A 497 3.23 7.91 -11.26
CA HIS A 497 1.82 8.18 -11.00
C HIS A 497 1.61 8.62 -9.55
N PHE A 498 0.80 9.66 -9.36
CA PHE A 498 0.46 10.20 -8.04
C PHE A 498 -1.04 10.51 -8.01
N ASN A 499 -1.78 10.17 -6.95
CA ASN A 499 -3.21 10.50 -6.84
C ASN A 499 -3.68 10.59 -5.41
#